data_AF-A0A8H7T7P9-F1
#
_entry.id   AF-A0A8H7T7P9-F1
#
_cell.length_a   1.000
_cell.length_b   1.000
_cell.length_c   1.000
_cell.angle_alpha   90.00
_cell.angle_beta   90.00
_cell.angle_gamma   90.00
#
_symmetry.space_group_name_H-M   'P 1'
#
loop_
_entity.id
_entity.type
_entity.pdbx_description
1 polymer ?
#
loop_
_entity_poly.entity_id
_entity_poly.type
_entity_poly.pdbx_seq_one_letter_code
_entity_poly.pdbx_strand_id
1 'polypeptide(L)'
;MEYFTEKPDKNVYIASSVFLGESPYSASSSQSGFASRPQMEKRDQRFKTFRNTSVRSELYDLSLVSFRLFYILSFALAKHYLARNNVIAGTKKAWVYPATLWPTFMLLGIAAATFCMNLITLCSYACGIGAANKSQTVTTLIGVILLAIHVVSWAVAAGLFRMAETGTDLWGYTCSSRADEIQVQVKSFANSGKLCNLQAGAWYASILQAIGYLFTFMFALLALCRMSHKKKMQRVRDSMAMEQGYSQNADVDRVYNPGDGRKYMPLTGGVSGL
;
A
#
# COMPACT_ATOMS: atom_id res chain seq x y z
N MET A 1 20.48 29.27 -31.04
CA MET A 1 19.58 30.06 -31.90
C MET A 1 19.87 29.65 -33.33
N GLU A 2 19.17 28.64 -33.83
CA GLU A 2 19.18 28.27 -35.25
C GLU A 2 17.75 27.96 -35.63
N TYR A 3 17.20 28.84 -36.47
CA TYR A 3 15.85 28.81 -36.98
C TYR A 3 15.84 27.97 -38.27
N PHE A 4 15.14 26.84 -38.28
CA PHE A 4 14.78 26.14 -39.50
C PHE A 4 13.44 26.67 -40.01
N THR A 5 13.49 27.49 -41.05
CA THR A 5 12.36 27.90 -41.88
C THR A 5 12.43 27.16 -43.20
N GLU A 6 11.49 26.26 -43.49
CA GLU A 6 11.31 25.70 -44.82
C GLU A 6 9.86 25.86 -45.29
N LYS A 7 9.73 26.30 -46.54
CA LYS A 7 8.53 26.81 -47.21
C LYS A 7 7.57 25.70 -47.63
N PRO A 8 6.28 26.03 -47.85
CA PRO A 8 5.27 25.09 -48.29
C PRO A 8 5.24 24.96 -49.82
N ASP A 9 5.34 23.74 -50.33
CA ASP A 9 5.02 23.45 -51.73
C ASP A 9 3.50 23.30 -51.92
N LYS A 10 3.00 24.18 -52.79
CA LYS A 10 1.65 24.18 -53.32
C LYS A 10 1.65 23.22 -54.52
N ASN A 11 0.83 22.18 -54.48
CA ASN A 11 0.25 21.63 -55.70
C ASN A 11 -1.23 21.36 -55.48
N VAL A 12 -1.99 22.30 -56.00
CA VAL A 12 -3.43 22.27 -56.22
C VAL A 12 -3.67 21.45 -57.48
N TYR A 13 -4.39 20.34 -57.37
CA TYR A 13 -5.12 19.76 -58.49
C TYR A 13 -6.58 19.70 -58.09
N ILE A 14 -7.37 20.60 -58.69
CA ILE A 14 -8.83 20.54 -58.71
C ILE A 14 -9.21 19.76 -59.96
N ALA A 15 -9.94 18.67 -59.79
CA ALA A 15 -10.85 18.16 -60.81
C ALA A 15 -12.08 17.54 -60.14
N SER A 16 -13.22 18.18 -60.42
CA SER A 16 -14.63 17.75 -60.34
C SER A 16 -14.83 16.29 -60.79
N SER A 17 -15.88 15.51 -60.48
CA SER A 17 -17.22 15.73 -59.91
C SER A 17 -17.89 14.35 -59.79
N VAL A 18 -18.78 14.20 -58.80
CA VAL A 18 -20.06 13.46 -58.83
C VAL A 18 -20.06 11.98 -59.29
N PHE A 19 -20.30 11.04 -58.37
CA PHE A 19 -21.51 10.19 -58.42
C PHE A 19 -21.73 9.40 -57.11
N LEU A 20 -23.02 9.24 -56.80
CA LEU A 20 -23.65 8.55 -55.68
C LEU A 20 -23.19 7.10 -55.50
N GLY A 21 -23.02 6.71 -54.24
CA GLY A 21 -22.82 5.32 -53.82
C GLY A 21 -22.39 5.19 -52.37
N GLU A 22 -23.20 5.67 -51.43
CA GLU A 22 -23.05 5.31 -50.00
C GLU A 22 -23.29 3.80 -49.88
N SER A 23 -22.21 3.03 -49.95
CA SER A 23 -22.19 1.69 -49.40
C SER A 23 -22.23 1.83 -47.88
N PRO A 24 -23.07 1.06 -47.16
CA PRO A 24 -23.09 1.11 -45.72
C PRO A 24 -21.70 0.75 -45.23
N TYR A 25 -21.12 1.64 -44.42
CA TYR A 25 -19.97 1.35 -43.58
C TYR A 25 -20.33 0.11 -42.75
N SER A 26 -19.97 -1.05 -43.29
CA SER A 26 -19.88 -2.27 -42.53
C SER A 26 -18.80 -1.97 -41.50
N ALA A 27 -19.22 -1.72 -40.27
CA ALA A 27 -18.38 -1.77 -39.10
C ALA A 27 -17.83 -3.19 -39.04
N SER A 28 -16.76 -3.43 -39.79
CA SER A 28 -15.88 -4.57 -39.63
C SER A 28 -15.25 -4.39 -38.25
N SER A 29 -16.01 -4.83 -37.24
CA SER A 29 -15.50 -5.05 -35.90
C SER A 29 -14.36 -6.02 -36.05
N SER A 30 -13.14 -5.48 -36.13
CA SER A 30 -11.93 -6.22 -35.86
C SER A 30 -12.07 -6.77 -34.45
N GLN A 31 -12.63 -7.98 -34.35
CA GLN A 31 -12.58 -8.88 -33.21
C GLN A 31 -11.10 -9.27 -32.99
N SER A 32 -10.27 -8.30 -32.63
CA SER A 32 -8.95 -8.58 -32.11
C SER A 32 -9.13 -9.19 -30.72
N GLY A 33 -9.18 -10.52 -30.66
CA GLY A 33 -8.87 -11.31 -29.46
C GLY A 33 -9.49 -10.81 -28.16
N PHE A 34 -10.81 -10.59 -28.12
CA PHE A 34 -11.50 -10.42 -26.85
C PHE A 34 -11.42 -11.76 -26.11
N ALA A 35 -10.40 -11.92 -25.27
CA ALA A 35 -10.29 -13.05 -24.35
C ALA A 35 -11.66 -13.24 -23.70
N SER A 36 -12.23 -14.43 -23.88
CA SER A 36 -13.59 -14.74 -23.43
C SER A 36 -13.75 -14.30 -21.98
N ARG A 37 -14.81 -13.54 -21.66
CA ARG A 37 -15.11 -12.99 -20.32
C ARG A 37 -14.76 -13.93 -19.16
N PRO A 38 -15.10 -15.25 -19.20
CA PRO A 38 -14.73 -16.18 -18.13
C PRO A 38 -13.20 -16.36 -17.94
N GLN A 39 -12.41 -16.25 -19.01
CA GLN A 39 -10.95 -16.38 -18.95
C GLN A 39 -10.29 -15.18 -18.26
N MET A 40 -10.80 -13.97 -18.50
CA MET A 40 -10.34 -12.73 -17.85
C MET A 40 -10.71 -12.69 -16.37
N GLU A 41 -11.89 -13.20 -16.02
CA GLU A 41 -12.37 -13.27 -14.64
C GLU A 41 -11.57 -14.27 -13.79
N LYS A 42 -11.22 -15.42 -14.36
CA LYS A 42 -10.33 -16.42 -13.72
C LYS A 42 -8.93 -15.86 -13.46
N ARG A 43 -8.38 -15.04 -14.36
CA ARG A 43 -7.08 -14.36 -14.16
C ARG A 43 -7.16 -13.28 -13.06
N ASP A 44 -8.25 -12.49 -13.03
CA ASP A 44 -8.46 -11.47 -11.99
C ASP A 44 -8.63 -12.11 -10.59
N GLN A 45 -9.33 -13.25 -10.49
CA GLN A 45 -9.45 -14.01 -9.25
C GLN A 45 -8.10 -14.59 -8.78
N ARG A 46 -7.31 -15.21 -9.68
CA ARG A 46 -5.97 -15.71 -9.31
C ARG A 46 -5.08 -14.59 -8.78
N PHE A 47 -5.10 -13.42 -9.42
CA PHE A 47 -4.31 -12.26 -8.99
C PHE A 47 -4.78 -11.72 -7.63
N LYS A 48 -6.10 -11.72 -7.36
CA LYS A 48 -6.66 -11.33 -6.07
C LYS A 48 -6.24 -12.28 -4.95
N THR A 49 -6.31 -13.59 -5.18
CA THR A 49 -5.93 -14.60 -4.17
C THR A 49 -4.44 -14.53 -3.89
N PHE A 50 -3.60 -14.50 -4.92
CA PHE A 50 -2.14 -14.39 -4.76
C PHE A 50 -1.76 -13.13 -3.97
N ARG A 51 -2.33 -11.98 -4.33
CA ARG A 51 -2.10 -10.72 -3.61
C ARG A 51 -2.56 -10.79 -2.16
N ASN A 52 -3.74 -11.35 -1.88
CA ASN A 52 -4.25 -11.42 -0.52
C ASN A 52 -3.37 -12.33 0.35
N THR A 53 -2.86 -13.43 -0.19
CA THR A 53 -1.92 -14.31 0.52
C THR A 53 -0.57 -13.62 0.76
N SER A 54 -0.01 -12.95 -0.26
CA SER A 54 1.28 -12.25 -0.16
C SER A 54 1.25 -11.10 0.85
N VAL A 55 0.17 -10.30 0.84
CA VAL A 55 0.00 -9.19 1.80
C VAL A 55 -0.16 -9.73 3.23
N ARG A 56 -0.82 -10.88 3.41
CA ARG A 56 -0.96 -11.50 4.74
C ARG A 56 0.37 -11.99 5.30
N SER A 57 1.22 -12.61 4.47
CA SER A 57 2.56 -13.03 4.90
C SER A 57 3.45 -11.83 5.22
N GLU A 58 3.45 -10.80 4.37
CA GLU A 58 4.24 -9.58 4.60
C GLU A 58 3.82 -8.86 5.88
N LEU A 59 2.51 -8.78 6.17
CA LEU A 59 2.00 -8.18 7.40
C LEU A 59 2.42 -8.98 8.65
N TYR A 60 2.45 -10.31 8.56
CA TYR A 60 2.90 -11.15 9.66
C TYR A 60 4.39 -10.94 9.94
N ASP A 61 5.22 -10.91 8.90
CA ASP A 61 6.67 -10.69 9.03
C ASP A 61 6.97 -9.29 9.59
N LEU A 62 6.30 -8.24 9.09
CA LEU A 62 6.41 -6.88 9.60
C LEU A 62 5.98 -6.77 11.08
N SER A 63 4.93 -7.50 11.47
CA SER A 63 4.48 -7.57 12.87
C SER A 63 5.54 -8.22 13.77
N LEU A 64 6.13 -9.34 13.35
CA LEU A 64 7.19 -10.02 14.09
C LEU A 64 8.45 -9.16 14.24
N VAL A 65 8.86 -8.47 13.18
CA VAL A 65 10.01 -7.54 13.23
C VAL A 65 9.74 -6.39 14.21
N SER A 66 8.53 -5.80 14.18
CA SER A 66 8.11 -4.77 15.13
C SER A 66 8.20 -5.24 16.57
N PHE A 67 7.72 -6.45 16.86
CA PHE A 67 7.76 -7.04 18.19
C PHE A 67 9.19 -7.26 18.68
N ARG A 68 10.08 -7.78 17.81
CA ARG A 68 11.50 -7.94 18.13
C ARG A 68 12.17 -6.60 18.44
N LEU A 69 11.89 -5.55 17.67
CA LEU A 69 12.42 -4.21 17.92
C LEU A 69 11.92 -3.63 19.25
N PHE A 70 10.62 -3.75 19.51
CA PHE A 70 10.04 -3.34 20.79
C PHE A 70 10.71 -4.06 21.97
N TYR A 71 10.93 -5.37 21.85
CA TYR A 71 11.64 -6.16 22.86
C TYR A 71 13.09 -5.69 23.07
N ILE A 72 13.87 -5.49 21.99
CA ILE A 72 15.27 -5.07 22.06
C ILE A 72 15.39 -3.68 22.71
N LEU A 73 14.56 -2.71 22.29
CA LEU A 73 14.56 -1.36 22.85
C LEU A 73 14.16 -1.35 24.32
N SER A 74 13.14 -2.12 24.69
CA SER A 74 12.71 -2.28 26.09
C SER A 74 13.80 -2.91 26.95
N PHE A 75 14.46 -3.96 26.43
CA PHE A 75 15.57 -4.62 27.12
C PHE A 75 16.75 -3.68 27.35
N ALA A 76 17.16 -2.92 26.32
CA ALA A 76 18.25 -1.96 26.43
C ALA A 76 17.94 -0.85 27.45
N LEU A 77 16.70 -0.33 27.43
CA LEU A 77 16.25 0.67 28.38
C LEU A 77 16.25 0.12 29.82
N ALA A 78 15.71 -1.09 30.02
CA ALA A 78 15.72 -1.76 31.32
C ALA A 78 17.16 -1.95 31.85
N LYS A 79 18.08 -2.41 31.00
CA LYS A 79 19.49 -2.58 31.37
C LYS A 79 20.15 -1.26 31.74
N HIS A 80 19.84 -0.17 31.03
CA HIS A 80 20.31 1.17 31.40
C HIS A 80 19.81 1.56 32.80
N TYR A 81 18.51 1.44 33.07
CA TYR A 81 17.94 1.80 34.38
C TYR A 81 18.51 0.97 35.52
N LEU A 82 18.75 -0.33 35.31
CA LEU A 82 19.35 -1.20 36.32
C LEU A 82 20.82 -0.87 36.58
N ALA A 83 21.56 -0.43 35.56
CA ALA A 83 23.00 -0.21 35.66
C ALA A 83 23.41 1.27 35.85
N ARG A 84 22.47 2.23 35.77
CA ARG A 84 22.77 3.68 35.82
C ARG A 84 23.40 4.14 37.13
N ASN A 85 23.12 3.44 38.23
CA ASN A 85 23.61 3.80 39.57
C ASN A 85 24.89 3.03 39.95
N ASN A 86 25.36 2.11 39.10
CA ASN A 86 26.57 1.33 39.40
C ASN A 86 27.81 2.22 39.22
N VAL A 87 28.58 2.34 40.30
CA VAL A 87 29.87 3.04 40.33
C VAL A 87 30.97 2.02 40.10
N ILE A 88 31.94 2.40 39.28
CA ILE A 88 33.10 1.61 38.91
C ILE A 88 34.35 2.36 39.36
N ALA A 89 35.25 1.66 40.05
CA ALA A 89 36.58 2.12 40.47
C ALA A 89 36.62 3.59 40.97
N GLY A 90 36.36 3.78 42.25
CA GLY A 90 36.49 5.07 42.94
C GLY A 90 35.25 5.97 42.78
N THR A 91 34.99 6.48 41.57
CA THR A 91 33.94 7.50 41.32
C THR A 91 33.38 7.51 39.88
N LYS A 92 33.89 6.70 38.95
CA LYS A 92 33.40 6.70 37.55
C LYS A 92 32.07 5.94 37.47
N LYS A 93 31.09 6.48 36.75
CA LYS A 93 29.82 5.78 36.51
C LYS A 93 29.95 4.83 35.32
N ALA A 94 29.19 3.74 35.33
CA ALA A 94 29.11 2.78 34.22
C ALA A 94 28.53 3.36 32.93
N TRP A 95 27.88 4.51 33.00
CA TRP A 95 27.21 5.16 31.88
C TRP A 95 27.56 6.65 31.86
N VAL A 96 27.54 7.24 30.67
CA VAL A 96 27.67 8.69 30.48
C VAL A 96 26.60 9.43 31.29
N TYR A 97 26.99 10.52 31.95
CA TYR A 97 26.08 11.35 32.73
C TYR A 97 26.24 12.82 32.32
N PRO A 98 25.16 13.51 31.92
CA PRO A 98 23.81 12.99 31.67
C PRO A 98 23.70 12.17 30.38
N ALA A 99 23.01 11.03 30.42
CA ALA A 99 22.73 10.24 29.22
C ALA A 99 21.54 10.81 28.44
N THR A 100 21.71 11.01 27.14
CA THR A 100 20.61 11.41 26.26
C THR A 100 19.75 10.20 25.90
N LEU A 101 18.53 10.12 26.47
CA LEU A 101 17.62 8.97 26.31
C LEU A 101 16.42 9.24 25.39
N TRP A 102 16.20 10.49 24.98
CA TRP A 102 15.04 10.87 24.17
C TRP A 102 14.88 10.06 22.86
N PRO A 103 15.96 9.67 22.14
CA PRO A 103 15.80 8.89 20.91
C PRO A 103 15.22 7.51 21.21
N THR A 104 15.65 6.88 22.30
CA THR A 104 15.16 5.57 22.76
C THR A 104 13.67 5.62 23.09
N PHE A 105 13.20 6.67 23.78
CA PHE A 105 11.79 6.83 24.10
C PHE A 105 10.92 7.04 22.86
N MET A 106 11.39 7.86 21.90
CA MET A 106 10.68 8.08 20.64
C MET A 106 10.56 6.79 19.83
N LEU A 107 11.67 6.05 19.68
CA LEU A 107 11.69 4.77 18.97
C LEU A 107 10.82 3.71 19.66
N LEU A 108 10.87 3.65 20.99
CA LEU A 108 10.01 2.75 21.77
C LEU A 108 8.53 3.10 21.57
N GLY A 109 8.18 4.39 21.55
CA GLY A 109 6.82 4.87 21.29
C GLY A 109 6.32 4.48 19.89
N ILE A 110 7.14 4.70 18.85
CA ILE A 110 6.82 4.32 17.47
C ILE A 110 6.65 2.80 17.36
N ALA A 111 7.55 2.02 17.96
CA ALA A 111 7.50 0.57 17.96
C ALA A 111 6.25 0.06 18.70
N ALA A 112 5.91 0.64 19.86
CA ALA A 112 4.73 0.29 20.64
C ALA A 112 3.43 0.59 19.89
N ALA A 113 3.31 1.79 19.32
CA ALA A 113 2.14 2.18 18.52
C ALA A 113 1.97 1.25 17.30
N THR A 114 3.08 0.95 16.62
CA THR A 114 3.10 0.02 15.48
C THR A 114 2.68 -1.39 15.90
N PHE A 115 3.21 -1.88 17.03
CA PHE A 115 2.83 -3.17 17.59
C PHE A 115 1.34 -3.24 17.93
N CYS A 116 0.79 -2.24 18.62
CA CYS A 116 -0.63 -2.18 18.96
C CYS A 116 -1.52 -2.17 17.70
N MET A 117 -1.17 -1.39 16.69
CA MET A 117 -1.92 -1.35 15.42
C MET A 117 -1.86 -2.69 14.66
N ASN A 118 -0.67 -3.30 14.58
CA ASN A 118 -0.51 -4.61 13.95
C ASN A 118 -1.28 -5.69 14.72
N LEU A 119 -1.30 -5.63 16.05
CA LEU A 119 -2.04 -6.56 16.90
C LEU A 119 -3.56 -6.41 16.71
N ILE A 120 -4.09 -5.19 16.72
CA ILE A 120 -5.51 -4.92 16.43
C ILE A 120 -5.88 -5.46 15.04
N THR A 121 -5.00 -5.23 14.05
CA THR A 121 -5.20 -5.72 12.69
C THR A 121 -5.25 -7.26 12.67
N LEU A 122 -4.30 -7.92 13.31
CA LEU A 122 -4.27 -9.39 13.40
C LEU A 122 -5.50 -9.96 14.13
N CYS A 123 -5.90 -9.35 15.26
CA CYS A 123 -7.09 -9.72 16.01
C CYS A 123 -8.36 -9.53 15.16
N SER A 124 -8.46 -8.46 14.38
CA SER A 124 -9.61 -8.24 13.49
C SER A 124 -9.71 -9.30 12.38
N TYR A 125 -8.57 -9.76 11.85
CA TYR A 125 -8.54 -10.89 10.92
C TYR A 125 -8.91 -12.22 11.59
N ALA A 126 -8.54 -12.42 12.86
CA ALA A 126 -8.85 -13.64 13.60
C ALA A 126 -10.32 -13.72 14.05
N CYS A 127 -10.94 -12.58 14.41
CA CYS A 127 -12.24 -12.54 15.07
C CYS A 127 -13.45 -12.40 14.11
N GLY A 128 -13.28 -12.27 12.79
CA GLY A 128 -14.42 -12.42 11.87
C GLY A 128 -14.32 -11.75 10.51
N ILE A 129 -14.29 -12.59 9.46
CA ILE A 129 -14.35 -12.21 8.04
C ILE A 129 -15.75 -11.67 7.64
N GLY A 130 -16.81 -12.01 8.39
CA GLY A 130 -18.20 -11.70 8.06
C GLY A 130 -18.60 -10.22 8.20
N ALA A 131 -18.07 -9.52 9.20
CA ALA A 131 -18.35 -8.09 9.41
C ALA A 131 -17.49 -7.19 8.51
N ALA A 132 -16.27 -7.63 8.17
CA ALA A 132 -15.31 -6.88 7.35
C ALA A 132 -15.79 -6.68 5.89
N ASN A 133 -16.55 -7.63 5.34
CA ASN A 133 -17.10 -7.50 3.98
C ASN A 133 -18.19 -6.42 3.87
N LYS A 134 -18.90 -6.08 4.96
CA LYS A 134 -19.94 -5.03 4.94
C LYS A 134 -19.37 -3.61 5.00
N SER A 135 -18.13 -3.42 5.46
CA SER A 135 -17.46 -2.11 5.62
C SER A 135 -16.29 -1.91 4.62
N GLN A 136 -16.33 -2.59 3.48
CA GLN A 136 -15.17 -2.72 2.59
C GLN A 136 -14.61 -1.39 2.07
N THR A 137 -15.41 -0.32 2.01
CA THR A 137 -14.94 0.99 1.52
C THR A 137 -14.28 1.83 2.60
N VAL A 138 -14.88 1.92 3.81
CA VAL A 138 -14.36 2.75 4.91
C VAL A 138 -13.08 2.13 5.49
N THR A 139 -13.07 0.81 5.68
CA THR A 139 -11.89 0.08 6.17
C THR A 139 -10.69 0.21 5.23
N THR A 140 -10.92 0.32 3.91
CA THR A 140 -9.83 0.48 2.93
C THR A 140 -9.18 1.86 3.01
N LEU A 141 -9.97 2.94 3.15
CA LEU A 141 -9.42 4.30 3.27
C LEU A 141 -8.61 4.46 4.55
N ILE A 142 -9.16 4.02 5.69
CA ILE A 142 -8.47 4.05 6.98
C ILE A 142 -7.18 3.23 6.91
N GLY A 143 -7.22 2.05 6.31
CA GLY A 143 -6.03 1.21 6.14
C GLY A 143 -4.90 1.90 5.36
N VAL A 144 -5.23 2.66 4.31
CA VAL A 144 -4.24 3.39 3.51
C VAL A 144 -3.65 4.57 4.29
N ILE A 145 -4.45 5.27 5.08
CA ILE A 145 -3.98 6.36 5.96
C ILE A 145 -3.03 5.79 7.03
N LEU A 146 -3.41 4.71 7.69
CA LEU A 146 -2.58 4.06 8.70
C LEU A 146 -1.25 3.57 8.10
N LEU A 147 -1.29 3.03 6.89
CA LEU A 147 -0.10 2.60 6.17
C LEU A 147 0.83 3.78 5.85
N ALA A 148 0.29 4.94 5.45
CA ALA A 148 1.08 6.16 5.26
C ALA A 148 1.74 6.64 6.57
N ILE A 149 1.00 6.59 7.70
CA ILE A 149 1.54 6.91 9.03
C ILE A 149 2.72 5.99 9.37
N HIS A 150 2.63 4.69 9.08
CA HIS A 150 3.75 3.76 9.29
C HIS A 150 4.98 4.15 8.47
N VAL A 151 4.82 4.43 7.17
CA VAL A 151 5.95 4.83 6.31
C VAL A 151 6.64 6.07 6.88
N VAL A 152 5.88 7.10 7.24
CA VAL A 152 6.44 8.35 7.82
C VAL A 152 7.12 8.07 9.16
N SER A 153 6.48 7.30 10.03
CA SER A 153 7.02 7.02 11.37
C SER A 153 8.34 6.25 11.30
N TRP A 154 8.45 5.26 10.42
CA TRP A 154 9.67 4.48 10.25
C TRP A 154 10.77 5.25 9.50
N ALA A 155 10.43 6.15 8.58
CA ALA A 155 11.39 7.08 7.99
C ALA A 155 11.98 8.04 9.05
N VAL A 156 11.13 8.59 9.92
CA VAL A 156 11.56 9.41 11.05
C VAL A 156 12.42 8.60 12.01
N ALA A 157 12.02 7.36 12.34
CA ALA A 157 12.80 6.47 13.20
C ALA A 157 14.22 6.22 12.65
N ALA A 158 14.35 5.92 11.35
CA ALA A 158 15.64 5.72 10.71
C ALA A 158 16.52 6.97 10.75
N GLY A 159 15.92 8.15 10.53
CA GLY A 159 16.61 9.44 10.66
C GLY A 159 17.03 9.76 12.09
N LEU A 160 16.17 9.47 13.07
CA LEU A 160 16.44 9.66 14.49
C LEU A 160 17.62 8.82 14.98
N PHE A 161 17.74 7.58 14.53
CA PHE A 161 18.89 6.73 14.85
C PHE A 161 20.22 7.37 14.42
N ARG A 162 20.25 8.05 13.27
CA ARG A 162 21.46 8.70 12.76
C ARG A 162 21.73 10.04 13.45
N MET A 163 20.70 10.82 13.74
CA MET A 163 20.85 12.07 14.49
C MET A 163 21.28 11.85 15.94
N ALA A 164 20.85 10.72 16.52
CA ALA A 164 21.17 10.39 17.90
C ALA A 164 22.64 9.98 18.10
N GLU A 165 23.38 9.67 17.04
CA GLU A 165 24.76 9.16 17.09
C GLU A 165 25.77 10.26 17.43
N THR A 166 25.68 10.83 18.63
CA THR A 166 26.57 11.91 19.10
C THR A 166 27.60 11.44 20.12
N GLY A 167 27.53 10.18 20.57
CA GLY A 167 28.46 9.59 21.52
C GLY A 167 28.18 9.93 22.99
N THR A 168 27.18 10.79 23.24
CA THR A 168 26.63 11.14 24.56
C THR A 168 25.28 10.48 24.82
N ASP A 169 24.70 9.91 23.78
CA ASP A 169 23.51 9.10 23.85
C ASP A 169 23.85 7.68 24.30
N LEU A 170 22.84 6.94 24.77
CA LEU A 170 23.03 5.57 25.26
C LEU A 170 23.73 4.67 24.23
N TRP A 171 23.44 4.91 22.95
CA TRP A 171 23.79 4.03 21.86
C TRP A 171 25.17 4.37 21.29
N GLY A 172 25.40 5.64 20.94
CA GLY A 172 26.72 6.16 20.56
C GLY A 172 27.76 5.95 21.65
N TYR A 173 27.39 6.02 22.93
CA TYR A 173 28.30 5.67 24.03
C TYR A 173 28.72 4.19 23.98
N THR A 174 27.78 3.26 23.77
CA THR A 174 28.07 1.81 23.76
C THR A 174 28.98 1.35 22.62
N CYS A 175 29.03 2.09 21.51
CA CYS A 175 29.94 1.84 20.40
C CYS A 175 31.22 2.70 20.46
N SER A 176 31.42 3.51 21.50
CA SER A 176 32.58 4.38 21.63
C SER A 176 33.76 3.67 22.30
N SER A 177 34.98 4.12 21.99
CA SER A 177 36.22 3.63 22.61
C SER A 177 36.23 3.77 24.15
N ARG A 178 35.48 4.72 24.70
CA ARG A 178 35.32 4.91 26.15
C ARG A 178 34.56 3.76 26.82
N ALA A 179 33.60 3.15 26.10
CA ALA A 179 32.86 2.01 26.63
C ALA A 179 33.69 0.71 26.55
N ASP A 180 34.63 0.62 25.61
CA ASP A 180 35.57 -0.50 25.49
C ASP A 180 36.62 -0.47 26.61
N GLU A 181 37.14 0.70 26.96
CA GLU A 181 38.14 0.86 28.03
C GLU A 181 37.62 0.38 29.39
N ILE A 182 36.33 0.59 29.67
CA ILE A 182 35.71 0.21 30.94
C ILE A 182 35.13 -1.22 30.87
N GLN A 183 34.99 -1.80 29.66
CA GLN A 183 34.27 -3.06 29.42
C GLN A 183 34.73 -4.22 30.32
N VAL A 184 36.03 -4.29 30.66
CA VAL A 184 36.60 -5.33 31.54
C VAL A 184 35.93 -5.32 32.92
N GLN A 185 35.56 -4.15 33.43
CA GLN A 185 34.96 -3.97 34.75
C GLN A 185 33.42 -4.02 34.73
N VAL A 186 32.80 -3.77 33.57
CA VAL A 186 31.33 -3.69 33.40
C VAL A 186 30.73 -4.95 32.80
N LYS A 187 31.57 -5.86 32.27
CA LYS A 187 31.14 -7.05 31.49
C LYS A 187 30.07 -7.90 32.17
N SER A 188 30.07 -7.94 33.52
CA SER A 188 29.11 -8.71 34.32
C SER A 188 27.69 -8.14 34.27
N PHE A 189 27.50 -6.84 34.01
CA PHE A 189 26.18 -6.20 34.00
C PHE A 189 25.85 -5.42 32.71
N ALA A 190 26.81 -4.94 31.94
CA ALA A 190 26.60 -4.35 30.61
C ALA A 190 27.74 -4.74 29.64
N ASN A 191 27.39 -5.43 28.55
CA ASN A 191 28.35 -5.80 27.51
C ASN A 191 28.22 -4.83 26.32
N SER A 192 29.07 -3.80 26.31
CA SER A 192 29.10 -2.72 25.31
C SER A 192 29.10 -3.24 23.87
N GLY A 193 29.94 -4.23 23.55
CA GLY A 193 30.00 -4.81 22.21
C GLY A 193 28.70 -5.51 21.77
N LYS A 194 28.00 -6.20 22.68
CA LYS A 194 26.70 -6.83 22.34
C LYS A 194 25.62 -5.78 22.12
N LEU A 195 25.61 -4.71 22.92
CA LEU A 195 24.70 -3.57 22.77
C LEU A 195 24.96 -2.82 21.45
N CYS A 196 26.22 -2.64 21.07
CA CYS A 196 26.60 -2.00 19.81
C CYS A 196 26.12 -2.81 18.59
N ASN A 197 26.31 -4.14 18.60
CA ASN A 197 25.79 -5.00 17.53
C ASN A 197 24.25 -5.01 17.48
N LEU A 198 23.58 -4.99 18.64
CA LEU A 198 22.13 -4.88 18.72
C LEU A 198 21.62 -3.55 18.16
N GLN A 199 22.33 -2.45 18.40
CA GLN A 199 22.02 -1.13 17.85
C GLN A 199 22.14 -1.13 16.32
N ALA A 200 23.27 -1.62 15.79
CA ALA A 200 23.45 -1.72 14.34
C ALA A 200 22.34 -2.57 13.71
N GLY A 201 22.03 -3.71 14.32
CA GLY A 201 20.92 -4.58 13.90
C GLY A 201 19.56 -3.89 13.97
N ALA A 202 19.29 -3.11 15.03
CA ALA A 202 18.04 -2.36 15.18
C ALA A 202 17.90 -1.26 14.12
N TRP A 203 18.99 -0.58 13.79
CA TRP A 203 19.01 0.41 12.71
C TRP A 203 18.72 -0.23 11.34
N TYR A 204 19.40 -1.32 10.99
CA TYR A 204 19.12 -2.06 9.75
C TYR A 204 17.67 -2.55 9.68
N ALA A 205 17.15 -3.08 10.79
CA ALA A 205 15.76 -3.52 10.87
C ALA A 205 14.77 -2.35 10.67
N SER A 206 15.07 -1.16 11.20
CA SER A 206 14.23 0.03 11.00
C SER A 206 14.17 0.47 9.52
N ILE A 207 15.30 0.39 8.79
CA ILE A 207 15.35 0.68 7.35
C ILE A 207 14.55 -0.36 6.57
N LEU A 208 14.78 -1.65 6.86
CA LEU A 208 14.07 -2.74 6.20
C LEU A 208 12.55 -2.61 6.41
N GLN A 209 12.14 -2.17 7.60
CA GLN A 209 10.75 -1.94 7.93
C GLN A 209 10.15 -0.75 7.18
N ALA A 210 10.89 0.37 7.06
CA ALA A 210 10.48 1.50 6.24
C ALA A 210 10.28 1.09 4.78
N ILE A 211 11.21 0.31 4.22
CA ILE A 211 11.13 -0.22 2.85
C ILE A 211 9.91 -1.16 2.70
N GLY A 212 9.73 -2.09 3.65
CA GLY A 212 8.59 -3.02 3.63
C GLY A 212 7.24 -2.31 3.64
N TYR A 213 7.07 -1.30 4.52
CA TYR A 213 5.84 -0.51 4.53
C TYR A 213 5.66 0.34 3.26
N LEU A 214 6.75 0.85 2.67
CA LEU A 214 6.69 1.59 1.42
C LEU A 214 6.22 0.71 0.25
N PHE A 215 6.73 -0.52 0.14
CA PHE A 215 6.27 -1.48 -0.87
C PHE A 215 4.79 -1.80 -0.71
N THR A 216 4.36 -2.12 0.51
CA THR A 216 2.95 -2.37 0.82
C THR A 216 2.08 -1.15 0.47
N PHE A 217 2.57 0.06 0.75
CA PHE A 217 1.87 1.30 0.41
C PHE A 217 1.70 1.48 -1.10
N MET A 218 2.76 1.26 -1.88
CA MET A 218 2.69 1.30 -3.34
C MET A 218 1.68 0.27 -3.88
N PHE A 219 1.70 -0.97 -3.40
CA PHE A 219 0.73 -2.00 -3.81
C PHE A 219 -0.71 -1.62 -3.45
N ALA A 220 -0.93 -1.02 -2.28
CA ALA A 220 -2.24 -0.53 -1.86
C ALA A 220 -2.75 0.59 -2.78
N LEU A 221 -1.91 1.56 -3.14
CA LEU A 221 -2.27 2.63 -4.09
C LEU A 221 -2.61 2.08 -5.48
N LEU A 222 -1.79 1.18 -6.02
CA LEU A 222 -2.08 0.54 -7.31
C LEU A 222 -3.40 -0.25 -7.28
N ALA A 223 -3.71 -0.91 -6.16
CA ALA A 223 -4.98 -1.60 -5.97
C ALA A 223 -6.16 -0.62 -5.95
N LEU A 224 -6.03 0.52 -5.25
CA LEU A 224 -7.03 1.58 -5.23
C LEU A 224 -7.27 2.19 -6.61
N CYS A 225 -6.21 2.58 -7.33
CA CYS A 225 -6.29 3.13 -8.68
C CYS A 225 -7.01 2.16 -9.63
N ARG A 226 -6.71 0.86 -9.55
CA ARG A 226 -7.39 -0.18 -10.34
C ARG A 226 -8.87 -0.27 -10.00
N MET A 227 -9.25 -0.18 -8.73
CA MET A 227 -10.66 -0.20 -8.32
C MET A 227 -11.41 1.05 -8.80
N SER A 228 -10.79 2.22 -8.70
CA SER A 228 -11.35 3.48 -9.21
C SER A 228 -11.55 3.43 -10.73
N HIS A 229 -10.59 2.87 -11.47
CA HIS A 229 -10.71 2.72 -12.92
C HIS A 229 -11.84 1.75 -13.31
N LYS A 230 -11.98 0.61 -12.60
CA LYS A 230 -13.10 -0.31 -12.82
C LYS A 230 -14.46 0.36 -12.56
N LYS A 231 -14.58 1.14 -11.48
CA LYS A 231 -15.80 1.90 -11.17
C LYS A 231 -16.12 2.95 -12.25
N LYS A 232 -15.10 3.65 -12.77
CA LYS A 232 -15.28 4.62 -13.87
C LYS A 232 -15.78 3.93 -15.13
N MET A 233 -15.19 2.80 -15.50
CA MET A 233 -15.61 2.04 -16.68
C MET A 233 -17.00 1.42 -16.55
N GLN A 234 -17.39 0.98 -15.34
CA GLN A 234 -18.76 0.56 -15.08
C GLN A 234 -19.75 1.70 -15.27
N ARG A 235 -19.49 2.88 -14.69
CA ARG A 235 -20.36 4.06 -14.86
C ARG A 235 -20.51 4.48 -16.33
N VAL A 236 -19.42 4.49 -17.10
CA VAL A 236 -19.46 4.83 -18.53
C VAL A 236 -20.24 3.78 -19.33
N ARG A 237 -20.10 2.49 -18.99
CA ARG A 237 -20.90 1.43 -19.61
C ARG A 237 -22.37 1.54 -19.28
N ASP A 238 -22.70 1.84 -18.02
CA ASP A 238 -24.08 1.96 -17.57
C ASP A 238 -24.75 3.20 -18.19
N SER A 239 -24.00 4.29 -18.42
CA SER A 239 -24.51 5.45 -19.18
C SER A 239 -24.74 5.14 -20.67
N MET A 240 -23.85 4.38 -21.32
CA MET A 240 -24.06 3.95 -22.72
C MET A 240 -25.23 2.97 -22.86
N ALA A 241 -25.45 2.09 -21.88
CA ALA A 241 -26.58 1.16 -21.88
C ALA A 241 -27.93 1.89 -21.78
N MET A 242 -28.00 2.99 -21.03
CA MET A 242 -29.22 3.82 -21.01
C MET A 242 -29.48 4.50 -22.36
N GLU A 243 -28.44 4.98 -23.05
CA GLU A 243 -28.57 5.65 -24.35
C GLU A 243 -29.02 4.70 -25.47
N GLN A 244 -28.50 3.46 -25.47
CA GLN A 244 -28.96 2.41 -26.37
C GLN A 244 -30.41 1.99 -26.09
N GLY A 245 -30.82 1.88 -24.82
CA GLY A 245 -32.21 1.60 -24.46
C GLY A 245 -33.17 2.72 -24.86
N TYR A 246 -32.75 3.99 -24.78
CA TYR A 246 -33.59 5.12 -25.18
C TYR A 246 -33.78 5.20 -26.70
N SER A 247 -32.71 5.09 -27.48
CA SER A 247 -32.76 5.09 -28.95
C SER A 247 -33.59 3.93 -29.50
N GLN A 248 -33.46 2.74 -28.91
CA GLN A 248 -34.25 1.58 -29.31
C GLN A 248 -35.76 1.76 -29.08
N ASN A 249 -36.17 2.43 -28.00
CA ASN A 249 -37.59 2.74 -27.76
C ASN A 249 -38.11 3.89 -28.64
N ALA A 250 -37.27 4.88 -28.97
CA ALA A 250 -37.64 5.98 -29.86
C ALA A 250 -37.89 5.52 -31.32
N ASP A 251 -37.20 4.49 -31.79
CA ASP A 251 -37.47 3.87 -33.10
C ASP A 251 -38.75 3.01 -33.08
N VAL A 252 -39.09 2.37 -31.95
CA VAL A 252 -40.37 1.63 -31.81
C VAL A 252 -41.57 2.57 -31.91
N ASP A 253 -41.48 3.78 -31.34
CA ASP A 253 -42.54 4.80 -31.44
C ASP A 253 -42.71 5.36 -32.86
N ARG A 254 -41.67 5.32 -33.71
CA ARG A 254 -41.76 5.70 -35.13
C ARG A 254 -42.32 4.61 -36.03
N VAL A 255 -42.32 3.35 -35.58
CA VAL A 255 -42.86 2.19 -36.30
C VAL A 255 -44.24 1.79 -35.77
N TYR A 256 -44.83 2.54 -34.83
CA TYR A 256 -46.23 2.38 -34.47
C TYR A 256 -47.14 3.06 -35.49
N ASN A 257 -47.43 2.36 -36.58
CA ASN A 257 -48.54 2.69 -37.47
C ASN A 257 -49.84 2.18 -36.80
N PRO A 258 -50.79 3.04 -36.37
CA PRO A 258 -51.99 2.63 -35.63
C PRO A 258 -52.98 1.78 -36.46
N GLY A 259 -52.58 1.29 -37.65
CA GLY A 259 -53.41 0.54 -38.57
C GLY A 259 -53.11 -0.96 -38.68
N ASP A 260 -52.07 -1.51 -38.03
CA ASP A 260 -51.73 -2.93 -38.21
C ASP A 260 -51.86 -3.76 -36.93
N GLY A 261 -52.49 -4.92 -37.10
CA GLY A 261 -53.14 -5.70 -36.06
C GLY A 261 -52.21 -6.22 -34.97
N ARG A 262 -52.75 -6.21 -33.74
CA ARG A 262 -52.22 -6.79 -32.51
C ARG A 262 -51.47 -8.12 -32.73
N LYS A 263 -50.14 -8.12 -32.57
CA LYS A 263 -49.37 -9.30 -32.21
C LYS A 263 -48.89 -9.17 -30.77
N TYR A 264 -49.56 -9.89 -29.88
CA TYR A 264 -49.20 -10.04 -28.48
C TYR A 264 -47.82 -10.71 -28.36
N MET A 265 -46.90 -10.11 -27.61
CA MET A 265 -45.70 -10.79 -27.13
C MET A 265 -46.08 -11.79 -26.01
N PRO A 266 -45.55 -13.02 -26.01
CA PRO A 266 -45.73 -13.92 -24.90
C PRO A 266 -44.86 -13.48 -23.72
N LEU A 267 -45.51 -13.18 -22.59
CA LEU A 267 -44.86 -13.09 -21.28
C LEU A 267 -44.32 -14.48 -20.94
N THR A 268 -43.01 -14.61 -20.83
CA THR A 268 -42.37 -15.83 -20.31
C THR A 268 -42.74 -15.99 -18.84
N GLY A 269 -43.73 -16.84 -18.58
CA GLY A 269 -44.08 -17.31 -17.25
C GLY A 269 -42.99 -18.25 -16.72
N GLY A 270 -42.33 -17.84 -15.64
CA GLY A 270 -41.49 -18.72 -14.84
C GLY A 270 -42.37 -19.75 -14.13
N VAL A 271 -42.13 -21.02 -14.42
CA VAL A 271 -42.71 -22.14 -13.67
C VAL A 271 -41.77 -22.46 -12.51
N SER A 272 -42.24 -22.20 -11.30
CA SER A 272 -41.68 -22.71 -10.05
C SER A 272 -41.87 -24.22 -10.01
N GLY A 273 -40.78 -24.98 -9.88
CA GLY A 273 -40.77 -26.42 -9.62
C GLY A 273 -40.12 -26.70 -8.27
N LEU A 274 -40.86 -27.47 -7.47
CA LEU A 274 -40.58 -28.04 -6.15
C LEU A 274 -39.13 -28.45 -5.86
#